data_AF-A0A8C8JM93-F1
#
_entry.id   AF-A0A8C8JM93-F1
#
_cell.length_a   1.000
_cell.length_b   1.000
_cell.length_c   1.000
_cell.angle_alpha   90.00
_cell.angle_beta   90.00
_cell.angle_gamma   90.00
#
_symmetry.space_group_name_H-M   'P 1'
#
loop_
_entity.id
_entity.type
_entity.pdbx_description
1 polymer ?
#
loop_
_entity_poly.entity_id
_entity_poly.type
_entity_poly.pdbx_seq_one_letter_code
_entity_poly.pdbx_strand_id
1 'polypeptide(L)'
;IINLLFRLPILERRNWLIHLHYIRKDYETCKSIIKEQLQETGGMCEYAVYVQALILRLEGKIQQSLDLFQSCAILNPGSSDNLKQVARSLFLLGKHKAAIEVYNEASQLNEKDWEISHNLGVCYIYTKDFNHAEEQLNIALELSKHDLTYMMLGKIHLLEGDTDKAIDVYRSAVEFSPENTDLLTTLGLLYMQQGKYQKAFEHLGNALTYDPNNFKAILAAGSMMQTHGDYDVAMNKYRVAAYAVPESSPLWNNIGMCFFGNKKYVAAISCLKRANYLSPFDWKILYNLGLVHLTMQQYASAFHFLSAAVNLQPKMAELYMLLAVALTNMDDGENAKRSYEQAVLLDDCNPLINLNFAVLLYNQGDKKGATDQYLEMESKVMESSHNAEFDPELIEMAQKLASALQVGETSVWTKPGKDSKVSQRSKTTSLQPLGTNQALGQAMSSAASKSIQLAAGVCVSESGGQI
;
A
#
# COMPACT_ATOMS: atom_id res chain seq x y z
N ILE A 1 -3.75 44.69 -37.85
CA ILE A 1 -3.18 44.09 -36.62
C ILE A 1 -1.83 44.73 -36.26
N ILE A 2 -0.85 44.78 -37.18
CA ILE A 2 0.48 45.38 -36.92
C ILE A 2 0.41 46.87 -36.49
N ASN A 3 -0.46 47.69 -37.10
CA ASN A 3 -0.62 49.10 -36.72
C ASN A 3 -1.39 49.34 -35.41
N LEU A 4 -2.08 48.33 -34.85
CA LEU A 4 -2.72 48.42 -33.54
C LEU A 4 -1.75 48.12 -32.39
N LEU A 5 -0.73 47.28 -32.64
CA LEU A 5 0.29 46.92 -31.65
C LEU A 5 1.25 48.08 -31.31
N PHE A 6 1.39 49.06 -32.20
CA PHE A 6 2.17 50.29 -31.94
C PHE A 6 1.44 51.32 -31.05
N ARG A 7 0.16 51.08 -30.69
CA ARG A 7 -0.62 51.94 -29.79
C ARG A 7 -0.65 51.46 -28.33
N LEU A 8 -0.03 50.33 -28.01
CA LEU A 8 0.05 49.85 -26.63
C LEU A 8 1.09 50.66 -25.83
N PRO A 9 0.87 50.89 -24.52
CA PRO A 9 1.87 51.49 -23.64
C PRO A 9 3.21 50.75 -23.77
N ILE A 10 4.33 51.46 -23.67
CA ILE A 10 5.69 50.88 -23.77
C ILE A 10 5.85 49.66 -22.84
N LEU A 11 5.12 49.67 -21.71
CA LEU A 11 5.14 48.68 -20.65
C LEU A 11 4.65 47.29 -21.08
N GLU A 12 3.67 47.20 -21.99
CA GLU A 12 2.98 45.94 -22.32
C GLU A 12 3.16 45.50 -23.78
N ARG A 13 3.89 46.29 -24.56
CA ARG A 13 3.99 46.18 -26.02
C ARG A 13 4.40 44.79 -26.52
N ARG A 14 5.22 44.05 -25.76
CA ARG A 14 5.73 42.72 -26.14
C ARG A 14 5.13 41.56 -25.32
N ASN A 15 4.16 41.80 -24.43
CA ASN A 15 3.62 40.77 -23.52
C ASN A 15 3.01 39.59 -24.28
N TRP A 16 2.25 39.85 -25.35
CA TRP A 16 1.65 38.81 -26.19
C TRP A 16 2.72 37.92 -26.86
N LEU A 17 3.86 38.50 -27.22
CA LEU A 17 4.96 37.78 -27.87
C LEU A 17 5.68 36.89 -26.84
N ILE A 18 5.96 37.43 -25.66
CA ILE A 18 6.50 36.67 -24.51
C ILE A 18 5.58 35.48 -24.19
N HIS A 19 4.27 35.71 -24.09
CA HIS A 19 3.28 34.66 -23.83
C HIS A 19 3.29 33.56 -24.91
N LEU A 20 3.37 33.95 -26.19
CA LEU A 20 3.37 33.01 -27.31
C LEU A 20 4.59 32.08 -27.27
N HIS A 21 5.78 32.64 -27.03
CA HIS A 21 7.01 31.83 -26.93
C HIS A 21 7.01 30.95 -25.68
N TYR A 22 6.47 31.44 -24.56
CA TYR A 22 6.29 30.64 -23.35
C TYR A 22 5.38 29.42 -23.58
N ILE A 23 4.20 29.61 -24.21
CA ILE A 23 3.28 28.52 -24.53
C ILE A 23 3.92 27.50 -25.50
N ARG A 24 4.71 27.99 -26.47
CA ARG A 24 5.43 27.14 -27.42
C ARG A 24 6.60 26.38 -26.79
N LYS A 25 6.89 26.59 -25.51
CA LYS A 25 8.05 26.05 -24.78
C LYS A 25 9.39 26.48 -25.37
N ASP A 26 9.42 27.60 -26.08
CA ASP A 26 10.63 28.20 -26.63
C ASP A 26 11.22 29.16 -25.59
N TYR A 27 11.82 28.59 -24.55
CA TYR A 27 12.23 29.34 -23.36
C TYR A 27 13.44 30.25 -23.61
N GLU A 28 14.33 29.89 -24.53
CA GLU A 28 15.54 30.67 -24.80
C GLU A 28 15.24 31.99 -25.52
N THR A 29 14.39 31.97 -26.54
CA THR A 29 13.93 33.20 -27.19
C THR A 29 13.02 34.01 -26.28
N CYS A 30 12.20 33.33 -25.44
CA CYS A 30 11.37 34.00 -24.46
C CYS A 30 12.22 34.83 -23.48
N LYS A 31 13.32 34.24 -22.95
CA LYS A 31 14.27 34.96 -22.07
C LYS A 31 14.92 36.15 -22.76
N SER A 32 15.32 36.03 -24.03
CA SER A 32 15.94 37.15 -24.74
C SER A 32 14.97 38.33 -24.91
N ILE A 33 13.71 38.03 -25.28
CA ILE A 33 12.66 39.04 -25.43
C ILE A 33 12.30 39.68 -24.09
N ILE A 34 12.22 38.90 -23.01
CA ILE A 34 12.01 39.39 -21.64
C ILE A 34 13.14 40.35 -21.25
N LYS A 35 14.41 39.99 -21.51
CA LYS A 35 15.56 40.83 -21.17
C LYS A 35 15.52 42.17 -21.90
N GLU A 36 15.18 42.19 -23.19
CA GLU A 36 15.00 43.42 -23.95
C GLU A 36 13.85 44.27 -23.40
N GLN A 37 12.70 43.65 -23.10
CA GLN A 37 11.53 44.34 -22.55
C GLN A 37 11.83 44.94 -21.17
N LEU A 38 12.56 44.24 -20.30
CA LEU A 38 12.95 44.74 -18.99
C LEU A 38 13.98 45.88 -19.08
N GLN A 39 14.89 45.83 -20.06
CA GLN A 39 15.83 46.93 -20.33
C GLN A 39 15.11 48.19 -20.81
N GLU A 40 14.12 48.06 -21.70
CA GLU A 40 13.33 49.19 -22.21
C GLU A 40 12.42 49.81 -21.13
N THR A 41 11.93 49.01 -20.18
CA THR A 41 10.96 49.43 -19.16
C THR A 41 11.58 49.73 -17.79
N GLY A 42 12.89 49.58 -17.63
CA GLY A 42 13.58 49.77 -16.34
C GLY A 42 13.12 48.76 -15.27
N GLY A 43 12.64 47.57 -15.67
CA GLY A 43 12.17 46.53 -14.76
C GLY A 43 10.72 46.66 -14.28
N MET A 44 9.96 47.65 -14.75
CA MET A 44 8.59 47.91 -14.30
C MET A 44 7.51 47.04 -14.99
N CYS A 45 7.90 46.14 -15.89
CA CYS A 45 6.98 45.26 -16.60
C CYS A 45 6.64 44.01 -15.77
N GLU A 46 5.53 44.05 -15.03
CA GLU A 46 5.03 42.95 -14.18
C GLU A 46 4.98 41.61 -14.94
N TYR A 47 4.38 41.60 -16.13
CA TYR A 47 4.17 40.39 -16.91
C TYR A 47 5.48 39.74 -17.37
N ALA A 48 6.48 40.53 -17.76
CA ALA A 48 7.77 40.01 -18.18
C ALA A 48 8.50 39.33 -17.02
N VAL A 49 8.47 39.95 -15.83
CA VAL A 49 9.03 39.37 -14.60
C VAL A 49 8.26 38.10 -14.19
N TYR A 50 6.92 38.13 -14.30
CA TYR A 50 6.06 36.99 -13.98
C TYR A 50 6.38 35.77 -14.86
N VAL A 51 6.48 35.95 -16.18
CA VAL A 51 6.82 34.84 -17.10
C VAL A 51 8.26 34.37 -16.88
N GLN A 52 9.20 35.28 -16.60
CA GLN A 52 10.57 34.89 -16.24
C GLN A 52 10.60 34.00 -14.99
N ALA A 53 9.81 34.34 -13.97
CA ALA A 53 9.69 33.57 -12.75
C ALA A 53 9.08 32.18 -13.01
N LEU A 54 8.08 32.07 -13.89
CA LEU A 54 7.53 30.79 -14.32
C LEU A 54 8.57 29.92 -15.03
N ILE A 55 9.36 30.48 -15.95
CA ILE A 55 10.42 29.75 -16.66
C ILE A 55 11.46 29.22 -15.65
N LEU A 56 11.91 30.05 -14.72
CA LEU A 56 12.87 29.62 -13.70
C LEU A 56 12.31 28.54 -12.78
N ARG A 57 11.01 28.56 -12.49
CA ARG A 57 10.34 27.49 -11.76
C ARG A 57 10.37 26.18 -12.54
N LEU A 58 10.07 26.21 -13.84
CA LEU A 58 10.12 25.02 -14.72
C LEU A 58 11.54 24.45 -14.83
N GLU A 59 12.57 25.30 -14.74
CA GLU A 59 13.98 24.88 -14.67
C GLU A 59 14.40 24.32 -13.30
N GLY A 60 13.53 24.36 -12.29
CA GLY A 60 13.85 23.94 -10.92
C GLY A 60 14.59 24.99 -10.08
N LYS A 61 14.86 26.19 -10.61
CA LYS A 61 15.46 27.32 -9.88
C LYS A 61 14.41 28.07 -9.05
N ILE A 62 13.81 27.36 -8.10
CA ILE A 62 12.64 27.84 -7.34
C ILE A 62 12.97 29.07 -6.49
N GLN A 63 14.19 29.19 -5.95
CA GLN A 63 14.58 30.36 -5.14
C GLN A 63 14.61 31.65 -5.97
N GLN A 64 15.22 31.64 -7.15
CA GLN A 64 15.24 32.81 -8.04
C GLN A 64 13.84 33.14 -8.56
N SER A 65 13.03 32.10 -8.81
CA SER A 65 11.61 32.26 -9.15
C SER A 65 10.83 32.99 -8.05
N LEU A 66 11.06 32.62 -6.79
CA LEU A 66 10.44 33.26 -5.63
C LEU A 66 10.82 34.75 -5.53
N ASP A 67 12.10 35.08 -5.67
CA ASP A 67 12.57 36.47 -5.59
C ASP A 67 11.89 37.35 -6.67
N LEU A 68 11.72 36.80 -7.88
CA LEU A 68 11.01 37.49 -8.95
C LEU A 68 9.50 37.59 -8.69
N PHE A 69 8.84 36.54 -8.17
CA PHE A 69 7.43 36.65 -7.80
C PHE A 69 7.19 37.64 -6.65
N GLN A 70 8.12 37.75 -5.70
CA GLN A 70 8.07 38.79 -4.67
C GLN A 70 8.19 40.18 -5.30
N SER A 71 9.07 40.36 -6.30
CA SER A 71 9.12 41.62 -7.04
C SER A 71 7.82 41.92 -7.81
N CYS A 72 7.15 40.91 -8.39
CA CYS A 72 5.82 41.09 -8.98
C CYS A 72 4.77 41.51 -7.95
N ALA A 73 4.79 40.91 -6.75
CA ALA A 73 3.88 41.29 -5.67
C ALA A 73 4.12 42.73 -5.18
N ILE A 74 5.37 43.22 -5.21
CA ILE A 74 5.69 44.62 -4.91
C ILE A 74 5.18 45.56 -6.01
N LEU A 75 5.32 45.18 -7.29
CA LEU A 75 4.83 45.96 -8.43
C LEU A 75 3.30 46.09 -8.41
N ASN A 76 2.59 45.04 -8.00
CA ASN A 76 1.14 45.02 -7.91
C ASN A 76 0.65 44.33 -6.62
N PRO A 77 0.57 45.09 -5.50
CA PRO A 77 0.18 44.55 -4.19
C PRO A 77 -1.29 44.09 -4.09
N GLY A 78 -2.15 44.55 -5.01
CA GLY A 78 -3.58 44.19 -5.01
C GLY A 78 -3.90 42.90 -5.76
N SER A 79 -2.90 42.25 -6.37
CA SER A 79 -3.10 41.04 -7.16
C SER A 79 -3.00 39.77 -6.30
N SER A 80 -4.13 39.05 -6.15
CA SER A 80 -4.14 37.74 -5.48
C SER A 80 -3.28 36.71 -6.22
N ASP A 81 -3.20 36.80 -7.54
CA ASP A 81 -2.43 35.86 -8.37
C ASP A 81 -0.93 35.93 -8.10
N ASN A 82 -0.39 37.12 -7.89
CA ASN A 82 1.02 37.28 -7.54
C ASN A 82 1.34 36.65 -6.18
N LEU A 83 0.50 36.91 -5.17
CA LEU A 83 0.65 36.29 -3.85
C LEU A 83 0.50 34.76 -3.92
N LYS A 84 -0.45 34.24 -4.72
CA LYS A 84 -0.58 32.80 -4.98
C LYS A 84 0.71 32.21 -5.54
N GLN A 85 1.37 32.89 -6.48
CA GLN A 85 2.63 32.41 -7.03
C GLN A 85 3.79 32.49 -6.03
N VAL A 86 3.84 33.52 -5.17
CA VAL A 86 4.81 33.59 -4.07
C VAL A 86 4.61 32.41 -3.11
N ALA A 87 3.38 32.22 -2.63
CA ALA A 87 3.02 31.13 -1.72
C ALA A 87 3.28 29.75 -2.34
N ARG A 88 2.99 29.57 -3.64
CA ARG A 88 3.31 28.34 -4.37
C ARG A 88 4.81 28.08 -4.43
N SER A 89 5.62 29.12 -4.62
CA SER A 89 7.08 28.99 -4.61
C SER A 89 7.61 28.63 -3.22
N LEU A 90 7.04 29.23 -2.16
CA LEU A 90 7.35 28.88 -0.77
C LEU A 90 6.98 27.42 -0.45
N PHE A 91 5.82 26.98 -0.91
CA PHE A 91 5.37 25.60 -0.79
C PHE A 91 6.35 24.62 -1.46
N LEU A 92 6.78 24.92 -2.70
CA LEU A 92 7.76 24.11 -3.42
C LEU A 92 9.16 24.09 -2.77
N LEU A 93 9.49 25.08 -1.94
CA LEU A 93 10.72 25.12 -1.13
C LEU A 93 10.60 24.39 0.22
N GLY A 94 9.43 23.79 0.52
CA GLY A 94 9.16 23.13 1.80
C GLY A 94 8.85 24.10 2.96
N LYS A 95 8.70 25.40 2.68
CA LYS A 95 8.38 26.43 3.69
C LYS A 95 6.86 26.54 3.88
N HIS A 96 6.24 25.46 4.37
CA HIS A 96 4.78 25.34 4.45
C HIS A 96 4.11 26.39 5.35
N LYS A 97 4.70 26.73 6.51
CA LYS A 97 4.15 27.76 7.43
C LYS A 97 4.10 29.15 6.79
N ALA A 98 5.20 29.58 6.17
CA ALA A 98 5.25 30.86 5.45
C ALA A 98 4.31 30.85 4.23
N ALA A 99 4.16 29.72 3.55
CA ALA A 99 3.19 29.59 2.47
C ALA A 99 1.74 29.78 2.97
N ILE A 100 1.39 29.24 4.14
CA ILE A 100 0.07 29.43 4.76
C ILE A 100 -0.20 30.91 5.05
N GLU A 101 0.78 31.62 5.62
CA GLU A 101 0.65 33.07 5.90
C GLU A 101 0.34 33.86 4.62
N VAL A 102 1.13 33.64 3.55
CA VAL A 102 0.94 34.35 2.28
C VAL A 102 -0.36 33.93 1.57
N TYR A 103 -0.78 32.66 1.69
CA TYR A 103 -2.08 32.23 1.15
C TYR A 103 -3.26 32.82 1.93
N ASN A 104 -3.14 33.02 3.25
CA ASN A 104 -4.17 33.70 4.04
C ASN A 104 -4.29 35.17 3.63
N GLU A 105 -3.17 35.85 3.36
CA GLU A 105 -3.17 37.20 2.77
C GLU A 105 -3.84 37.20 1.38
N ALA A 106 -3.53 36.22 0.53
CA ALA A 106 -4.14 36.09 -0.79
C ALA A 106 -5.66 35.84 -0.70
N SER A 107 -6.11 35.05 0.28
CA SER A 107 -7.53 34.76 0.55
C SER A 107 -8.30 36.02 0.97
N GLN A 108 -7.68 36.91 1.76
CA GLN A 108 -8.29 38.18 2.14
C GLN A 108 -8.51 39.13 0.96
N LEU A 109 -7.65 39.05 -0.08
CA LEU A 109 -7.82 39.85 -1.30
C LEU A 109 -8.89 39.27 -2.24
N ASN A 110 -9.00 37.94 -2.31
CA ASN A 110 -9.95 37.26 -3.17
C ASN A 110 -10.47 35.97 -2.54
N GLU A 111 -11.61 36.08 -1.87
CA GLU A 111 -12.27 34.98 -1.14
C GLU A 111 -12.88 33.91 -2.06
N LYS A 112 -13.03 34.17 -3.37
CA LYS A 112 -13.76 33.29 -4.31
C LYS A 112 -12.88 32.33 -5.11
N ASP A 113 -11.60 32.24 -4.80
CA ASP A 113 -10.66 31.41 -5.56
C ASP A 113 -10.42 30.05 -4.90
N TRP A 114 -10.90 28.99 -5.55
CA TRP A 114 -10.75 27.61 -5.06
C TRP A 114 -9.29 27.18 -4.96
N GLU A 115 -8.40 27.71 -5.80
CA GLU A 115 -6.99 27.32 -5.80
C GLU A 115 -6.30 27.74 -4.49
N ILE A 116 -6.72 28.86 -3.90
CA ILE A 116 -6.17 29.35 -2.64
C ILE A 116 -6.55 28.37 -1.52
N SER A 117 -7.84 28.09 -1.37
CA SER A 117 -8.34 27.15 -0.35
C SER A 117 -7.80 25.73 -0.55
N HIS A 118 -7.69 25.26 -1.80
CA HIS A 118 -7.05 23.98 -2.11
C HIS A 118 -5.58 23.94 -1.67
N ASN A 119 -4.78 24.94 -2.07
CA ASN A 119 -3.36 24.98 -1.72
C ASN A 119 -3.14 25.19 -0.21
N LEU A 120 -4.00 25.96 0.47
CA LEU A 120 -4.01 26.07 1.94
C LEU A 120 -4.24 24.72 2.58
N GLY A 121 -5.28 24.00 2.15
CA GLY A 121 -5.57 22.64 2.61
C GLY A 121 -4.37 21.72 2.45
N VAL A 122 -3.74 21.72 1.27
CA VAL A 122 -2.51 20.96 1.02
C VAL A 122 -1.38 21.38 1.97
N CYS A 123 -1.16 22.68 2.21
CA CYS A 123 -0.13 23.12 3.16
C CYS A 123 -0.40 22.62 4.58
N TYR A 124 -1.65 22.65 5.04
CA TYR A 124 -2.03 22.13 6.36
C TYR A 124 -1.84 20.61 6.49
N ILE A 125 -2.00 19.84 5.40
CA ILE A 125 -1.65 18.40 5.38
C ILE A 125 -0.15 18.21 5.71
N TYR A 126 0.74 19.03 5.14
CA TYR A 126 2.17 18.94 5.42
C TYR A 126 2.54 19.42 6.84
N THR A 127 1.78 20.34 7.43
CA THR A 127 1.96 20.74 8.84
C THR A 127 1.30 19.78 9.83
N LYS A 128 0.55 18.78 9.34
CA LYS A 128 -0.26 17.80 10.10
C LYS A 128 -1.46 18.41 10.83
N ASP A 129 -1.93 19.57 10.41
CA ASP A 129 -3.12 20.23 10.94
C ASP A 129 -4.37 19.77 10.17
N PHE A 130 -4.77 18.51 10.35
CA PHE A 130 -5.80 17.87 9.52
C PHE A 130 -7.19 18.55 9.61
N ASN A 131 -7.59 19.04 10.78
CA ASN A 131 -8.86 19.74 10.96
C ASN A 131 -8.99 20.99 10.07
N HIS A 132 -7.95 21.84 10.06
CA HIS A 132 -7.95 23.04 9.22
C HIS A 132 -7.79 22.67 7.74
N ALA A 133 -7.05 21.59 7.44
CA ALA A 133 -6.94 21.09 6.08
C ALA A 133 -8.29 20.65 5.51
N GLU A 134 -9.08 19.90 6.29
CA GLU A 134 -10.41 19.45 5.91
C GLU A 134 -11.36 20.64 5.68
N GLU A 135 -11.39 21.61 6.60
CA GLU A 135 -12.22 22.81 6.46
C GLU A 135 -11.91 23.58 5.16
N GLN A 136 -10.61 23.84 4.89
CA GLN A 136 -10.21 24.58 3.69
C GLN A 136 -10.48 23.80 2.39
N LEU A 137 -10.33 22.47 2.39
CA LEU A 137 -10.66 21.66 1.22
C LEU A 137 -12.17 21.56 0.98
N ASN A 138 -12.98 21.52 2.04
CA ASN A 138 -14.44 21.59 1.92
C ASN A 138 -14.88 22.94 1.34
N ILE A 139 -14.32 24.05 1.79
CA ILE A 139 -14.54 25.38 1.19
C ILE A 139 -14.14 25.37 -0.30
N ALA A 140 -13.00 24.76 -0.64
CA ALA A 140 -12.57 24.63 -2.03
C ALA A 140 -13.58 23.84 -2.89
N LEU A 141 -14.17 22.77 -2.35
CA LEU A 141 -15.20 21.98 -3.04
C LEU A 141 -16.53 22.73 -3.19
N GLU A 142 -16.90 23.57 -2.22
CA GLU A 142 -18.07 24.44 -2.30
C GLU A 142 -17.92 25.52 -3.37
N LEU A 143 -16.71 26.09 -3.51
CA LEU A 143 -16.38 27.06 -4.56
C LEU A 143 -16.36 26.40 -5.94
N SER A 144 -15.62 25.32 -6.10
CA SER A 144 -15.60 24.54 -7.34
C SER A 144 -15.07 23.12 -7.14
N LYS A 145 -15.85 22.15 -7.64
CA LYS A 145 -15.52 20.73 -7.54
C LYS A 145 -14.38 20.38 -8.48
N HIS A 146 -13.31 19.82 -7.91
CA HIS A 146 -12.12 19.37 -8.64
C HIS A 146 -11.64 18.02 -8.10
N ASP A 147 -11.21 17.13 -8.98
CA ASP A 147 -10.69 15.80 -8.64
C ASP A 147 -9.52 15.86 -7.67
N LEU A 148 -8.61 16.82 -7.88
CA LEU A 148 -7.44 17.05 -7.02
C LEU A 148 -7.86 17.32 -5.57
N THR A 149 -8.90 18.12 -5.36
CA THR A 149 -9.40 18.46 -4.02
C THR A 149 -10.02 17.26 -3.34
N TYR A 150 -10.82 16.47 -4.06
CA TYR A 150 -11.36 15.21 -3.53
C TYR A 150 -10.27 14.20 -3.17
N MET A 151 -9.22 14.07 -4.01
CA MET A 151 -8.08 13.20 -3.70
C MET A 151 -7.35 13.63 -2.43
N MET A 152 -7.15 14.94 -2.22
CA MET A 152 -6.50 15.44 -1.01
C MET A 152 -7.38 15.23 0.23
N LEU A 153 -8.68 15.47 0.13
CA LEU A 153 -9.63 15.26 1.24
C LEU A 153 -9.70 13.78 1.64
N GLY A 154 -9.82 12.88 0.64
CA GLY A 154 -9.78 11.44 0.89
C GLY A 154 -8.45 10.99 1.50
N LYS A 155 -7.33 11.58 1.08
CA LYS A 155 -6.01 11.31 1.67
C LYS A 155 -5.92 11.73 3.15
N ILE A 156 -6.57 12.84 3.55
CA ILE A 156 -6.61 13.26 4.96
C ILE A 156 -7.28 12.19 5.81
N HIS A 157 -8.48 11.75 5.44
CA HIS A 157 -9.19 10.73 6.21
C HIS A 157 -8.44 9.39 6.28
N LEU A 158 -7.71 9.02 5.23
CA LEU A 158 -6.82 7.84 5.28
C LEU A 158 -5.65 8.02 6.25
N LEU A 159 -5.08 9.22 6.35
CA LEU A 159 -4.02 9.52 7.32
C LEU A 159 -4.52 9.58 8.77
N GLU A 160 -5.79 9.94 8.97
CA GLU A 160 -6.47 9.91 10.27
C GLU A 160 -6.92 8.49 10.67
N GLY A 161 -6.95 7.55 9.72
CA GLY A 161 -7.39 6.16 9.91
C GLY A 161 -8.88 5.92 9.65
N ASP A 162 -9.64 6.95 9.31
CA ASP A 162 -11.08 6.90 9.01
C ASP A 162 -11.34 6.40 7.58
N THR A 163 -11.13 5.10 7.34
CA THR A 163 -11.31 4.50 6.01
C THR A 163 -12.72 4.60 5.45
N ASP A 164 -13.76 4.53 6.29
CA ASP A 164 -15.16 4.63 5.86
C ASP A 164 -15.48 6.02 5.27
N LYS A 165 -15.06 7.09 5.96
CA LYS A 165 -15.22 8.46 5.46
C LYS A 165 -14.44 8.67 4.17
N ALA A 166 -13.21 8.14 4.10
CA ALA A 166 -12.42 8.20 2.87
C ALA A 166 -13.17 7.57 1.69
N ILE A 167 -13.78 6.40 1.88
CA ILE A 167 -14.58 5.73 0.83
C ILE A 167 -15.77 6.59 0.39
N ASP A 168 -16.49 7.22 1.32
CA ASP A 168 -17.61 8.09 0.98
C ASP A 168 -17.17 9.30 0.14
N VAL A 169 -16.04 9.90 0.49
CA VAL A 169 -15.43 11.00 -0.26
C VAL A 169 -15.02 10.54 -1.66
N TYR A 170 -14.26 9.44 -1.77
CA TYR A 170 -13.84 8.91 -3.07
C TYR A 170 -15.02 8.45 -3.92
N ARG A 171 -16.11 7.95 -3.33
CA ARG A 171 -17.35 7.65 -4.05
C ARG A 171 -17.95 8.91 -4.66
N SER A 172 -18.08 9.99 -3.89
CA SER A 172 -18.57 11.27 -4.41
C SER A 172 -17.66 11.86 -5.50
N ALA A 173 -16.35 11.63 -5.41
CA ALA A 173 -15.38 12.04 -6.40
C ALA A 173 -15.54 11.27 -7.73
N VAL A 174 -15.76 9.95 -7.66
CA VAL A 174 -16.03 9.10 -8.83
C VAL A 174 -17.38 9.42 -9.47
N GLU A 175 -18.39 9.79 -8.70
CA GLU A 175 -19.68 10.27 -9.23
C GLU A 175 -19.52 11.57 -10.04
N PHE A 176 -18.62 12.46 -9.62
CA PHE A 176 -18.30 13.69 -10.32
C PHE A 176 -17.44 13.45 -11.57
N SER A 177 -16.38 12.64 -11.45
CA SER A 177 -15.41 12.34 -12.50
C SER A 177 -15.22 10.83 -12.69
N PRO A 178 -16.17 10.16 -13.38
CA PRO A 178 -16.18 8.70 -13.51
C PRO A 178 -15.05 8.15 -14.40
N GLU A 179 -14.41 8.99 -15.19
CA GLU A 179 -13.32 8.61 -16.11
C GLU A 179 -11.94 8.70 -15.45
N ASN A 180 -11.84 9.30 -14.25
CA ASN A 180 -10.56 9.48 -13.58
C ASN A 180 -10.07 8.14 -12.99
N THR A 181 -9.03 7.60 -13.62
CA THR A 181 -8.47 6.30 -13.28
C THR A 181 -7.81 6.26 -11.91
N ASP A 182 -7.25 7.37 -11.44
CA ASP A 182 -6.62 7.44 -10.12
C ASP A 182 -7.66 7.36 -9.00
N LEU A 183 -8.80 8.03 -9.17
CA LEU A 183 -9.94 7.96 -8.25
C LEU A 183 -10.54 6.55 -8.21
N LEU A 184 -10.81 5.95 -9.37
CA LEU A 184 -11.34 4.59 -9.47
C LEU A 184 -10.39 3.56 -8.84
N THR A 185 -9.09 3.68 -9.12
CA THR A 185 -8.08 2.77 -8.57
C THR A 185 -8.00 2.90 -7.06
N THR A 186 -7.98 4.13 -6.53
CA THR A 186 -7.92 4.39 -5.09
C THR A 186 -9.16 3.84 -4.38
N LEU A 187 -10.35 4.09 -4.91
CA LEU A 187 -11.60 3.54 -4.37
C LEU A 187 -11.61 2.00 -4.37
N GLY A 188 -11.13 1.38 -5.47
CA GLY A 188 -11.00 -0.06 -5.57
C GLY A 188 -10.05 -0.66 -4.53
N LEU A 189 -8.90 0.00 -4.29
CA LEU A 189 -7.94 -0.38 -3.25
C LEU A 189 -8.55 -0.29 -1.84
N LEU A 190 -9.32 0.77 -1.55
CA LEU A 190 -9.99 0.93 -0.26
C LEU A 190 -11.07 -0.14 -0.02
N TYR A 191 -11.84 -0.50 -1.06
CA TYR A 191 -12.77 -1.61 -0.95
C TYR A 191 -12.07 -2.95 -0.74
N MET A 192 -10.90 -3.16 -1.33
CA MET A 192 -10.09 -4.34 -1.09
C MET A 192 -9.63 -4.40 0.38
N GLN A 193 -9.19 -3.27 0.95
CA GLN A 193 -8.80 -3.16 2.35
C GLN A 193 -9.97 -3.47 3.32
N GLN A 194 -11.20 -3.11 2.95
CA GLN A 194 -12.41 -3.45 3.73
C GLN A 194 -12.93 -4.87 3.49
N GLY A 195 -12.26 -5.69 2.66
CA GLY A 195 -12.73 -7.04 2.29
C GLY A 195 -13.94 -7.06 1.35
N LYS A 196 -14.35 -5.91 0.79
CA LYS A 196 -15.45 -5.80 -0.19
C LYS A 196 -14.95 -6.11 -1.60
N TYR A 197 -14.48 -7.36 -1.81
CA TYR A 197 -13.80 -7.77 -3.04
C TYR A 197 -14.61 -7.57 -4.31
N GLN A 198 -15.93 -7.79 -4.30
CA GLN A 198 -16.75 -7.61 -5.50
C GLN A 198 -16.74 -6.16 -6.02
N LYS A 199 -16.89 -5.19 -5.09
CA LYS A 199 -16.85 -3.76 -5.44
C LYS A 199 -15.46 -3.32 -5.85
N ALA A 200 -14.43 -3.84 -5.18
CA ALA A 200 -13.04 -3.59 -5.55
C ALA A 200 -12.77 -4.02 -7.01
N PHE A 201 -13.25 -5.21 -7.39
CA PHE A 201 -13.07 -5.74 -8.74
C PHE A 201 -13.79 -4.90 -9.80
N GLU A 202 -15.00 -4.44 -9.50
CA GLU A 202 -15.78 -3.55 -10.38
C GLU A 202 -15.05 -2.24 -10.65
N HIS A 203 -14.62 -1.53 -9.60
CA HIS A 203 -13.93 -0.23 -9.76
C HIS A 203 -12.55 -0.36 -10.41
N LEU A 204 -11.79 -1.41 -10.07
CA LEU A 204 -10.51 -1.70 -10.72
C LEU A 204 -10.70 -2.11 -12.19
N GLY A 205 -11.75 -2.88 -12.49
CA GLY A 205 -12.15 -3.21 -13.85
C GLY A 205 -12.46 -1.95 -14.67
N ASN A 206 -13.27 -1.04 -14.11
CA ASN A 206 -13.58 0.25 -14.73
C ASN A 206 -12.32 1.09 -14.97
N ALA A 207 -11.40 1.16 -13.99
CA ALA A 207 -10.12 1.85 -14.17
C ALA A 207 -9.32 1.29 -15.36
N LEU A 208 -9.30 -0.03 -15.52
CA LEU A 208 -8.62 -0.71 -16.62
C LEU A 208 -9.34 -0.60 -17.97
N THR A 209 -10.64 -0.25 -17.99
CA THR A 209 -11.34 0.05 -19.25
C THR A 209 -10.93 1.42 -19.81
N TYR A 210 -10.68 2.39 -18.93
CA TYR A 210 -10.23 3.75 -19.32
C TYR A 210 -8.72 3.80 -19.57
N ASP A 211 -7.91 3.20 -18.67
CA ASP A 211 -6.47 3.05 -18.87
C ASP A 211 -6.04 1.57 -18.73
N PRO A 212 -5.93 0.85 -19.85
CA PRO A 212 -5.49 -0.55 -19.86
C PRO A 212 -4.07 -0.78 -19.34
N ASN A 213 -3.24 0.26 -19.26
CA ASN A 213 -1.85 0.19 -18.84
C ASN A 213 -1.62 0.74 -17.41
N ASN A 214 -2.69 1.08 -16.68
CA ASN A 214 -2.56 1.60 -15.32
C ASN A 214 -1.89 0.57 -14.41
N PHE A 215 -0.63 0.84 -14.06
CA PHE A 215 0.22 -0.06 -13.29
C PHE A 215 -0.39 -0.42 -11.92
N LYS A 216 -0.95 0.56 -11.20
CA LYS A 216 -1.52 0.34 -9.86
C LYS A 216 -2.80 -0.49 -9.93
N ALA A 217 -3.67 -0.22 -10.91
CA ALA A 217 -4.90 -0.98 -11.11
C ALA A 217 -4.60 -2.43 -11.52
N ILE A 218 -3.62 -2.65 -12.42
CA ILE A 218 -3.19 -3.99 -12.82
C ILE A 218 -2.66 -4.79 -11.62
N LEU A 219 -1.81 -4.16 -10.78
CA LEU A 219 -1.27 -4.82 -9.59
C LEU A 219 -2.38 -5.24 -8.63
N ALA A 220 -3.31 -4.34 -8.35
CA ALA A 220 -4.43 -4.60 -7.43
C ALA A 220 -5.36 -5.70 -7.96
N ALA A 221 -5.79 -5.58 -9.23
CA ALA A 221 -6.67 -6.57 -9.86
C ALA A 221 -5.99 -7.94 -9.96
N GLY A 222 -4.70 -7.98 -10.32
CA GLY A 222 -3.90 -9.20 -10.34
C GLY A 222 -3.80 -9.84 -8.95
N SER A 223 -3.59 -9.04 -7.90
CA SER A 223 -3.52 -9.52 -6.52
C SER A 223 -4.84 -10.17 -6.10
N MET A 224 -5.97 -9.58 -6.48
CA MET A 224 -7.28 -10.16 -6.22
C MET A 224 -7.52 -11.46 -6.99
N MET A 225 -7.09 -11.54 -8.27
CA MET A 225 -7.19 -12.79 -9.02
C MET A 225 -6.34 -13.90 -8.37
N GLN A 226 -5.16 -13.55 -7.82
CA GLN A 226 -4.32 -14.50 -7.09
C GLN A 226 -4.99 -15.02 -5.82
N THR A 227 -5.67 -14.16 -5.05
CA THR A 227 -6.35 -14.60 -3.84
C THR A 227 -7.51 -15.57 -4.15
N HIS A 228 -8.13 -15.44 -5.33
CA HIS A 228 -9.17 -16.36 -5.80
C HIS A 228 -8.62 -17.61 -6.52
N GLY A 229 -7.30 -17.74 -6.66
CA GLY A 229 -6.64 -18.90 -7.30
C GLY A 229 -6.50 -18.81 -8.82
N ASP A 230 -6.92 -17.72 -9.45
CA ASP A 230 -6.85 -17.49 -10.91
C ASP A 230 -5.45 -17.03 -11.36
N TYR A 231 -4.43 -17.84 -11.07
CA TYR A 231 -3.02 -17.49 -11.27
C TYR A 231 -2.66 -17.19 -12.73
N ASP A 232 -3.26 -17.89 -13.69
CA ASP A 232 -2.97 -17.71 -15.11
C ASP A 232 -3.53 -16.39 -15.66
N VAL A 233 -4.71 -15.98 -15.20
CA VAL A 233 -5.32 -14.69 -15.57
C VAL A 233 -4.50 -13.54 -14.96
N ALA A 234 -4.12 -13.67 -13.68
CA ALA A 234 -3.23 -12.72 -13.02
C ALA A 234 -1.89 -12.58 -13.75
N MET A 235 -1.29 -13.70 -14.20
CA MET A 235 -0.03 -13.70 -14.94
C MET A 235 -0.13 -12.94 -16.27
N ASN A 236 -1.25 -13.08 -17.00
CA ASN A 236 -1.48 -12.34 -18.24
C ASN A 236 -1.57 -10.84 -17.98
N LYS A 237 -2.22 -10.43 -16.88
CA LYS A 237 -2.29 -9.02 -16.47
C LYS A 237 -0.92 -8.48 -16.04
N TYR A 238 -0.17 -9.23 -15.24
CA TYR A 238 1.17 -8.84 -14.85
C TYR A 238 2.14 -8.75 -16.02
N ARG A 239 1.96 -9.54 -17.08
CA ARG A 239 2.76 -9.41 -18.31
C ARG A 239 2.60 -8.04 -18.96
N VAL A 240 1.39 -7.47 -18.94
CA VAL A 240 1.13 -6.10 -19.45
C VAL A 240 1.88 -5.09 -18.59
N ALA A 241 1.77 -5.18 -17.26
CA ALA A 241 2.50 -4.31 -16.34
C ALA A 241 4.04 -4.44 -16.45
N ALA A 242 4.55 -5.65 -16.71
CA ALA A 242 5.99 -5.91 -16.85
C ALA A 242 6.61 -5.23 -18.08
N TYR A 243 5.82 -5.01 -19.14
CA TYR A 243 6.26 -4.24 -20.30
C TYR A 243 6.40 -2.75 -19.98
N ALA A 244 5.51 -2.20 -19.16
CA ALA A 244 5.52 -0.80 -18.79
C ALA A 244 6.56 -0.48 -17.70
N VAL A 245 6.65 -1.32 -16.65
CA VAL A 245 7.53 -1.11 -15.50
C VAL A 245 8.30 -2.40 -15.17
N PRO A 246 9.40 -2.67 -15.90
CA PRO A 246 10.17 -3.91 -15.77
C PRO A 246 10.96 -4.03 -14.46
N GLU A 247 11.20 -2.92 -13.75
CA GLU A 247 12.01 -2.85 -12.53
C GLU A 247 11.15 -2.55 -11.28
N SER A 248 9.92 -3.04 -11.25
CA SER A 248 9.06 -2.92 -10.08
C SER A 248 9.16 -4.13 -9.15
N SER A 249 9.58 -3.90 -7.91
CA SER A 249 9.68 -4.96 -6.90
C SER A 249 8.32 -5.60 -6.55
N PRO A 250 7.25 -4.84 -6.25
CA PRO A 250 5.92 -5.41 -6.00
C PRO A 250 5.41 -6.29 -7.13
N LEU A 251 5.70 -5.93 -8.39
CA LEU A 251 5.31 -6.72 -9.55
C LEU A 251 6.01 -8.08 -9.56
N TRP A 252 7.34 -8.11 -9.40
CA TRP A 252 8.11 -9.35 -9.39
C TRP A 252 7.76 -10.24 -8.19
N ASN A 253 7.43 -9.63 -7.05
CA ASN A 253 6.89 -10.37 -5.90
C ASN A 253 5.59 -11.09 -6.26
N ASN A 254 4.63 -10.36 -6.85
CA ASN A 254 3.35 -10.94 -7.23
C ASN A 254 3.50 -12.01 -8.33
N ILE A 255 4.31 -11.77 -9.36
CA ILE A 255 4.62 -12.78 -10.39
C ILE A 255 5.23 -14.05 -9.74
N GLY A 256 6.14 -13.87 -8.79
CA GLY A 256 6.72 -14.97 -8.01
C GLY A 256 5.64 -15.79 -7.29
N MET A 257 4.68 -15.14 -6.65
CA MET A 257 3.56 -15.80 -5.97
C MET A 257 2.58 -16.47 -6.93
N CYS A 258 2.37 -15.95 -8.14
CA CYS A 258 1.64 -16.67 -9.20
C CYS A 258 2.35 -17.98 -9.57
N PHE A 259 3.68 -17.96 -9.75
CA PHE A 259 4.44 -19.17 -10.04
C PHE A 259 4.42 -20.15 -8.87
N PHE A 260 4.44 -19.65 -7.64
CA PHE A 260 4.31 -20.46 -6.44
C PHE A 260 2.96 -21.19 -6.38
N GLY A 261 1.85 -20.48 -6.60
CA GLY A 261 0.51 -21.07 -6.68
C GLY A 261 0.38 -22.14 -7.78
N ASN A 262 1.05 -21.92 -8.92
CA ASN A 262 1.15 -22.91 -10.01
C ASN A 262 2.20 -24.02 -9.76
N LYS A 263 2.73 -24.16 -8.54
CA LYS A 263 3.75 -25.16 -8.13
C LYS A 263 5.07 -25.09 -8.92
N LYS A 264 5.35 -23.96 -9.58
CA LYS A 264 6.60 -23.70 -10.33
C LYS A 264 7.62 -23.02 -9.40
N TYR A 265 8.06 -23.73 -8.37
CA TYR A 265 8.86 -23.18 -7.27
C TYR A 265 10.19 -22.55 -7.71
N VAL A 266 10.91 -23.13 -8.67
CA VAL A 266 12.20 -22.59 -9.16
C VAL A 266 12.01 -21.23 -9.85
N ALA A 267 10.94 -21.10 -10.65
CA ALA A 267 10.60 -19.83 -11.30
C ALA A 267 10.15 -18.79 -10.26
N ALA A 268 9.40 -19.22 -9.23
CA ALA A 268 8.99 -18.37 -8.12
C ALA A 268 10.21 -17.78 -7.37
N ILE A 269 11.18 -18.62 -6.99
CA ILE A 269 12.42 -18.18 -6.33
C ILE A 269 13.18 -17.19 -7.20
N SER A 270 13.25 -17.43 -8.52
CA SER A 270 13.97 -16.55 -9.45
C SER A 270 13.34 -15.15 -9.50
N CYS A 271 12.00 -15.08 -9.57
CA CYS A 271 11.26 -13.82 -9.56
C CYS A 271 11.36 -13.10 -8.20
N LEU A 272 11.21 -13.84 -7.10
CA LEU A 272 11.30 -13.29 -5.76
C LEU A 272 12.71 -12.79 -5.41
N LYS A 273 13.77 -13.50 -5.85
CA LYS A 273 15.15 -13.02 -5.71
C LYS A 273 15.40 -11.73 -6.49
N ARG A 274 14.81 -11.60 -7.68
CA ARG A 274 14.84 -10.35 -8.45
C ARG A 274 14.11 -9.22 -7.71
N ALA A 275 12.94 -9.49 -7.14
CA ALA A 275 12.21 -8.53 -6.33
C ALA A 275 13.04 -8.09 -5.10
N ASN A 276 13.66 -9.04 -4.39
CA ASN A 276 14.51 -8.78 -3.24
C ASN A 276 15.77 -7.97 -3.59
N TYR A 277 16.34 -8.17 -4.78
CA TYR A 277 17.46 -7.35 -5.26
C TYR A 277 17.04 -5.88 -5.48
N LEU A 278 15.83 -5.66 -5.98
CA LEU A 278 15.29 -4.31 -6.20
C LEU A 278 14.90 -3.61 -4.89
N SER A 279 14.39 -4.34 -3.91
CA SER A 279 14.03 -3.81 -2.59
C SER A 279 14.45 -4.75 -1.44
N PRO A 280 15.71 -4.66 -0.96
CA PRO A 280 16.24 -5.56 0.07
C PRO A 280 15.58 -5.42 1.45
N PHE A 281 14.91 -4.30 1.72
CA PHE A 281 14.29 -3.98 3.01
C PHE A 281 12.77 -4.23 3.03
N ASP A 282 12.21 -4.88 2.01
CA ASP A 282 10.80 -5.27 2.00
C ASP A 282 10.62 -6.64 2.67
N TRP A 283 10.00 -6.64 3.84
CA TRP A 283 9.76 -7.84 4.63
C TRP A 283 8.83 -8.83 3.93
N LYS A 284 7.90 -8.37 3.07
CA LYS A 284 6.93 -9.24 2.37
C LYS A 284 7.64 -10.18 1.40
N ILE A 285 8.66 -9.69 0.73
CA ILE A 285 9.45 -10.46 -0.24
C ILE A 285 10.31 -11.50 0.48
N LEU A 286 10.93 -11.11 1.60
CA LEU A 286 11.73 -12.01 2.43
C LEU A 286 10.86 -13.11 3.05
N TYR A 287 9.66 -12.76 3.53
CA TYR A 287 8.65 -13.72 3.97
C TYR A 287 8.29 -14.71 2.87
N ASN A 288 7.95 -14.22 1.67
CA ASN A 288 7.60 -15.06 0.53
C ASN A 288 8.77 -15.96 0.11
N LEU A 289 10.02 -15.45 0.09
CA LEU A 289 11.20 -16.28 -0.15
C LEU A 289 11.37 -17.37 0.91
N GLY A 290 11.21 -17.02 2.18
CA GLY A 290 11.23 -17.95 3.30
C GLY A 290 10.21 -19.06 3.14
N LEU A 291 8.96 -18.70 2.82
CA LEU A 291 7.86 -19.64 2.57
C LEU A 291 8.15 -20.58 1.39
N VAL A 292 8.61 -20.05 0.26
CA VAL A 292 8.95 -20.88 -0.92
C VAL A 292 10.12 -21.82 -0.58
N HIS A 293 11.13 -21.35 0.14
CA HIS A 293 12.23 -22.22 0.58
C HIS A 293 11.79 -23.30 1.58
N LEU A 294 10.83 -23.01 2.46
CA LEU A 294 10.20 -24.02 3.32
C LEU A 294 9.48 -25.10 2.50
N THR A 295 8.72 -24.72 1.46
CA THR A 295 8.06 -25.73 0.58
C THR A 295 9.04 -26.62 -0.15
N MET A 296 10.16 -26.04 -0.56
CA MET A 296 11.24 -26.75 -1.26
C MET A 296 12.14 -27.54 -0.30
N GLN A 297 11.83 -27.55 1.00
CA GLN A 297 12.61 -28.22 2.05
C GLN A 297 14.05 -27.68 2.17
N GLN A 298 14.28 -26.43 1.77
CA GLN A 298 15.55 -25.73 1.89
C GLN A 298 15.59 -24.96 3.21
N TYR A 299 15.67 -25.68 4.32
CA TYR A 299 15.48 -25.13 5.66
C TYR A 299 16.51 -24.05 6.05
N ALA A 300 17.78 -24.20 5.65
CA ALA A 300 18.82 -23.21 5.94
C ALA A 300 18.56 -21.86 5.23
N SER A 301 18.12 -21.89 3.96
CA SER A 301 17.75 -20.68 3.23
C SER A 301 16.47 -20.06 3.77
N ALA A 302 15.49 -20.90 4.11
CA ALA A 302 14.26 -20.44 4.75
C ALA A 302 14.54 -19.70 6.07
N PHE A 303 15.35 -20.29 6.95
CA PHE A 303 15.78 -19.66 8.20
C PHE A 303 16.43 -18.29 7.97
N HIS A 304 17.33 -18.20 6.98
CA HIS A 304 18.02 -16.95 6.66
C HIS A 304 17.03 -15.82 6.27
N PHE A 305 16.13 -16.10 5.32
CA PHE A 305 15.17 -15.08 4.85
C PHE A 305 14.08 -14.77 5.88
N LEU A 306 13.60 -15.77 6.63
CA LEU A 306 12.61 -15.55 7.70
C LEU A 306 13.22 -14.77 8.86
N SER A 307 14.47 -15.07 9.25
CA SER A 307 15.17 -14.28 10.27
C SER A 307 15.34 -12.82 9.83
N ALA A 308 15.67 -12.58 8.56
CA ALA A 308 15.71 -11.23 8.00
C ALA A 308 14.33 -10.54 8.04
N ALA A 309 13.25 -11.26 7.70
CA ALA A 309 11.89 -10.74 7.77
C ALA A 309 11.48 -10.39 9.22
N VAL A 310 11.81 -11.23 10.20
CA VAL A 310 11.57 -10.98 11.63
C VAL A 310 12.30 -9.73 12.12
N ASN A 311 13.54 -9.51 11.67
CA ASN A 311 14.29 -8.31 12.03
C ASN A 311 13.65 -7.01 11.49
N LEU A 312 12.96 -7.08 10.35
CA LEU A 312 12.25 -5.93 9.76
C LEU A 312 10.88 -5.72 10.40
N GLN A 313 10.13 -6.80 10.67
CA GLN A 313 8.80 -6.76 11.25
C GLN A 313 8.69 -7.69 12.47
N PRO A 314 9.17 -7.27 13.66
CA PRO A 314 9.25 -8.13 14.85
C PRO A 314 7.91 -8.38 15.54
N LYS A 315 6.83 -7.71 15.12
CA LYS A 315 5.49 -7.81 15.76
C LYS A 315 4.54 -8.79 15.06
N MET A 316 5.05 -9.62 14.15
CA MET A 316 4.22 -10.54 13.37
C MET A 316 4.43 -11.99 13.82
N ALA A 317 3.41 -12.59 14.42
CA ALA A 317 3.46 -13.94 14.96
C ALA A 317 3.73 -15.02 13.90
N GLU A 318 3.16 -14.87 12.70
CA GLU A 318 3.34 -15.83 11.60
C GLU A 318 4.80 -15.99 11.18
N LEU A 319 5.60 -14.92 11.26
CA LEU A 319 7.04 -14.98 10.95
C LEU A 319 7.79 -15.88 11.93
N TYR A 320 7.50 -15.75 13.23
CA TYR A 320 8.07 -16.59 14.26
C TYR A 320 7.62 -18.04 14.13
N MET A 321 6.35 -18.28 13.77
CA MET A 321 5.85 -19.63 13.48
C MET A 321 6.64 -20.27 12.34
N LEU A 322 6.76 -19.62 11.19
CA LEU A 322 7.52 -20.17 10.05
C LEU A 322 9.01 -20.34 10.37
N LEU A 323 9.59 -19.43 11.15
CA LEU A 323 10.96 -19.54 11.64
C LEU A 323 11.14 -20.78 12.53
N ALA A 324 10.19 -21.02 13.45
CA ALA A 324 10.19 -22.18 14.33
C ALA A 324 10.04 -23.48 13.54
N VAL A 325 9.21 -23.49 12.49
CA VAL A 325 9.10 -24.61 11.54
C VAL A 325 10.42 -24.88 10.83
N ALA A 326 11.13 -23.83 10.38
CA ALA A 326 12.45 -23.98 9.78
C ALA A 326 13.45 -24.60 10.77
N LEU A 327 13.50 -24.09 12.00
CA LEU A 327 14.37 -24.57 13.08
C LEU A 327 14.09 -26.02 13.48
N THR A 328 12.81 -26.39 13.56
CA THR A 328 12.37 -27.77 13.87
C THR A 328 12.93 -28.78 12.87
N ASN A 329 12.98 -28.40 11.58
CA ASN A 329 13.51 -29.26 10.52
C ASN A 329 15.06 -29.18 10.40
N MET A 330 15.71 -28.28 11.14
CA MET A 330 17.17 -28.22 11.28
C MET A 330 17.66 -28.88 12.59
N ASP A 331 16.78 -29.64 13.27
CA ASP A 331 17.05 -30.29 14.56
C ASP A 331 17.40 -29.34 15.72
N ASP A 332 17.04 -28.05 15.60
CA ASP A 332 17.23 -27.05 16.65
C ASP A 332 15.93 -26.85 17.46
N GLY A 333 15.63 -27.84 18.30
CA GLY A 333 14.40 -27.88 19.08
C GLY A 333 14.28 -26.79 20.15
N GLU A 334 15.40 -26.32 20.71
CA GLU A 334 15.41 -25.29 21.76
C GLU A 334 15.06 -23.91 21.18
N ASN A 335 15.70 -23.51 20.07
CA ASN A 335 15.38 -22.24 19.44
C ASN A 335 14.01 -22.26 18.75
N ALA A 336 13.57 -23.42 18.25
CA ALA A 336 12.21 -23.61 17.75
C ALA A 336 11.18 -23.35 18.86
N LYS A 337 11.37 -23.92 20.06
CA LYS A 337 10.48 -23.68 21.21
C LYS A 337 10.40 -22.20 21.59
N ARG A 338 11.55 -21.51 21.69
CA ARG A 338 11.58 -20.06 21.97
C ARG A 338 10.83 -19.24 20.91
N SER A 339 10.97 -19.63 19.64
CA SER A 339 10.29 -18.94 18.54
C SER A 339 8.78 -19.18 18.57
N TYR A 340 8.32 -20.39 18.90
CA TYR A 340 6.89 -20.64 19.13
C TYR A 340 6.35 -19.89 20.34
N GLU A 341 7.09 -19.83 21.46
CA GLU A 341 6.70 -19.05 22.64
C GLU A 341 6.51 -17.56 22.26
N GLN A 342 7.42 -16.99 21.46
CA GLN A 342 7.26 -15.62 20.94
C GLN A 342 6.06 -15.50 19.98
N ALA A 343 5.81 -16.50 19.14
CA ALA A 343 4.67 -16.50 18.24
C ALA A 343 3.33 -16.49 19.01
N VAL A 344 3.20 -17.32 20.05
CA VAL A 344 1.99 -17.40 20.90
C VAL A 344 1.79 -16.09 21.69
N LEU A 345 2.87 -15.49 22.19
CA LEU A 345 2.80 -14.19 22.89
C LEU A 345 2.32 -13.04 21.99
N LEU A 346 2.54 -13.14 20.68
CA LEU A 346 2.16 -12.11 19.70
C LEU A 346 0.84 -12.41 18.99
N ASP A 347 0.29 -13.62 19.15
CA ASP A 347 -0.89 -14.07 18.41
C ASP A 347 -2.15 -14.17 19.28
N ASP A 348 -3.15 -13.40 18.88
CA ASP A 348 -4.45 -13.39 19.53
C ASP A 348 -5.49 -14.28 18.81
N CYS A 349 -5.29 -14.65 17.53
CA CYS A 349 -6.39 -15.17 16.70
C CYS A 349 -6.06 -16.40 15.83
N ASN A 350 -4.79 -16.73 15.57
CA ASN A 350 -4.43 -17.77 14.60
C ASN A 350 -4.23 -19.16 15.25
N PRO A 351 -5.16 -20.10 15.08
CA PRO A 351 -5.05 -21.43 15.70
C PRO A 351 -3.91 -22.29 15.12
N LEU A 352 -3.39 -21.95 13.93
CA LEU A 352 -2.33 -22.72 13.29
C LEU A 352 -1.01 -22.68 14.09
N ILE A 353 -0.75 -21.57 14.79
CA ILE A 353 0.46 -21.40 15.61
C ILE A 353 0.44 -22.39 16.77
N ASN A 354 -0.68 -22.45 17.49
CA ASN A 354 -0.86 -23.35 18.64
C ASN A 354 -0.84 -24.82 18.20
N LEU A 355 -1.43 -25.16 17.05
CA LEU A 355 -1.37 -26.50 16.49
C LEU A 355 0.08 -26.93 16.21
N ASN A 356 0.86 -26.09 15.52
CA ASN A 356 2.24 -26.40 15.16
C ASN A 356 3.14 -26.49 16.39
N PHE A 357 2.90 -25.66 17.40
CA PHE A 357 3.62 -25.74 18.65
C PHE A 357 3.29 -27.03 19.43
N ALA A 358 2.02 -27.42 19.49
CA ALA A 358 1.60 -28.68 20.10
C ALA A 358 2.23 -29.91 19.43
N VAL A 359 2.36 -29.90 18.09
CA VAL A 359 3.07 -30.96 17.36
C VAL A 359 4.55 -31.02 17.74
N LEU A 360 5.24 -29.87 17.82
CA LEU A 360 6.64 -29.82 18.26
C LEU A 360 6.80 -30.47 19.65
N LEU A 361 5.98 -30.05 20.61
CA LEU A 361 6.03 -30.54 22.00
C LEU A 361 5.73 -32.03 22.08
N TYR A 362 4.74 -32.52 21.32
CA TYR A 362 4.45 -33.94 21.23
C TYR A 362 5.64 -34.75 20.71
N ASN A 363 6.29 -34.26 19.64
CA ASN A 363 7.46 -34.91 19.04
C ASN A 363 8.68 -34.88 19.97
N GLN A 364 8.80 -33.87 20.83
CA GLN A 364 9.82 -33.79 21.89
C GLN A 364 9.48 -34.67 23.12
N GLY A 365 8.27 -35.25 23.19
CA GLY A 365 7.81 -36.08 24.30
C GLY A 365 7.13 -35.32 25.45
N ASP A 366 7.00 -33.99 25.36
CA ASP A 366 6.27 -33.17 26.32
C ASP A 366 4.77 -33.18 26.03
N LYS A 367 4.11 -34.25 26.47
CA LYS A 367 2.67 -34.44 26.28
C LYS A 367 1.82 -33.41 27.03
N LYS A 368 2.30 -32.87 28.15
CA LYS A 368 1.54 -31.90 28.96
C LYS A 368 1.50 -30.54 28.28
N GLY A 369 2.67 -30.04 27.84
CA GLY A 369 2.71 -28.81 27.06
C GLY A 369 1.92 -28.93 25.76
N ALA A 370 1.98 -30.09 25.09
CA ALA A 370 1.20 -30.35 23.88
C ALA A 370 -0.33 -30.30 24.13
N THR A 371 -0.81 -30.84 25.26
CA THR A 371 -2.25 -30.74 25.61
C THR A 371 -2.67 -29.31 25.90
N ASP A 372 -1.84 -28.53 26.59
CA ASP A 372 -2.17 -27.14 26.94
C ASP A 372 -2.31 -26.28 25.68
N GLN A 373 -1.36 -26.41 24.74
CA GLN A 373 -1.39 -25.69 23.46
C GLN A 373 -2.53 -26.16 22.55
N TYR A 374 -2.88 -27.45 22.58
CA TYR A 374 -4.03 -27.97 21.85
C TYR A 374 -5.36 -27.42 22.39
N LEU A 375 -5.52 -27.30 23.70
CA LEU A 375 -6.71 -26.69 24.31
C LEU A 375 -6.81 -25.19 23.98
N GLU A 376 -5.68 -24.48 23.97
CA GLU A 376 -5.62 -23.07 23.58
C GLU A 376 -6.02 -22.87 22.11
N MET A 377 -5.58 -23.76 21.21
CA MET A 377 -6.05 -23.82 19.83
C MET A 377 -7.57 -24.00 19.76
N GLU A 378 -8.15 -24.94 20.52
CA GLU A 378 -9.61 -25.16 20.53
C GLU A 378 -10.37 -23.93 21.04
N SER A 379 -9.86 -23.23 22.05
CA SER A 379 -10.44 -21.97 22.52
C SER A 379 -10.49 -20.92 21.41
N LYS A 380 -9.37 -20.69 20.72
CA LYS A 380 -9.27 -19.75 19.59
C LYS A 380 -10.22 -20.12 18.44
N VAL A 381 -10.40 -21.41 18.17
CA VAL A 381 -11.34 -21.91 17.15
C VAL A 381 -12.80 -21.67 17.56
N MET A 382 -13.15 -21.84 18.84
CA MET A 382 -14.50 -21.56 19.32
C MET A 382 -14.84 -20.07 19.27
N GLU A 383 -13.88 -19.21 19.63
CA GLU A 383 -14.07 -17.75 19.56
C GLU A 383 -14.21 -17.23 18.12
N SER A 384 -13.53 -17.86 17.15
CA SER A 384 -13.58 -17.49 15.72
C SER A 384 -14.73 -18.12 14.93
N SER A 385 -15.52 -19.01 15.54
CA SER A 385 -16.57 -19.81 14.89
C SER A 385 -17.80 -19.03 14.37
N HIS A 386 -17.80 -17.70 14.46
CA HIS A 386 -18.87 -16.89 13.88
C HIS A 386 -18.80 -16.71 12.36
N ASN A 387 -17.74 -17.12 11.64
CA ASN A 387 -17.72 -17.20 10.16
C ASN A 387 -16.48 -17.90 9.52
N ALA A 388 -15.64 -18.64 10.25
CA ALA A 388 -14.38 -19.18 9.70
C ALA A 388 -14.53 -20.56 9.02
N GLU A 389 -14.29 -20.65 7.70
CA GLU A 389 -14.01 -21.91 7.03
C GLU A 389 -12.57 -22.35 7.33
N PHE A 390 -12.39 -23.40 8.14
CA PHE A 390 -11.07 -23.95 8.44
C PHE A 390 -10.57 -24.88 7.33
N ASP A 391 -9.27 -24.84 7.07
CA ASP A 391 -8.62 -25.70 6.08
C ASP A 391 -8.83 -27.19 6.46
N PRO A 392 -9.35 -28.05 5.56
CA PRO A 392 -9.53 -29.47 5.85
C PRO A 392 -8.27 -30.18 6.37
N GLU A 393 -7.09 -29.74 5.95
CA GLU A 393 -5.80 -30.26 6.43
C GLU A 393 -5.53 -29.92 7.91
N LEU A 394 -5.92 -28.71 8.34
CA LEU A 394 -5.83 -28.29 9.74
C LEU A 394 -6.74 -29.15 10.62
N ILE A 395 -7.97 -29.41 10.15
CA ILE A 395 -8.93 -30.27 10.84
C ILE A 395 -8.40 -31.69 10.98
N GLU A 396 -7.84 -32.25 9.91
CA GLU A 396 -7.27 -33.60 9.91
C GLU A 396 -6.08 -33.70 10.88
N MET A 397 -5.18 -32.71 10.88
CA MET A 397 -4.05 -32.68 11.80
C MET A 397 -4.50 -32.51 13.26
N ALA A 398 -5.46 -31.64 13.52
CA ALA A 398 -6.04 -31.47 14.85
C ALA A 398 -6.67 -32.78 15.37
N GLN A 399 -7.45 -33.47 14.52
CA GLN A 399 -8.05 -34.77 14.88
C GLN A 399 -7.00 -35.84 15.17
N LYS A 400 -5.94 -35.91 14.36
CA LYS A 400 -4.83 -36.85 14.58
C LYS A 400 -4.11 -36.55 15.90
N LEU A 401 -3.82 -35.29 16.19
CA LEU A 401 -3.18 -34.88 17.44
C LEU A 401 -4.08 -35.17 18.65
N ALA A 402 -5.38 -34.87 18.57
CA ALA A 402 -6.36 -35.17 19.62
C ALA A 402 -6.39 -36.66 19.96
N SER A 403 -6.42 -37.52 18.93
CA SER A 403 -6.40 -38.97 19.10
C SER A 403 -5.11 -39.47 19.78
N ALA A 404 -3.97 -38.84 19.48
CA ALA A 404 -2.67 -39.20 20.03
C ALA A 404 -2.46 -38.71 21.46
N LEU A 405 -3.09 -37.59 21.83
CA LEU A 405 -3.05 -37.02 23.18
C LEU A 405 -4.10 -37.63 24.12
N GLN A 406 -5.02 -38.46 23.62
CA GLN A 406 -6.13 -39.04 24.39
C GLN A 406 -7.03 -37.97 25.05
N VAL A 407 -7.13 -36.79 24.43
CA VAL A 407 -8.07 -35.73 24.86
C VAL A 407 -9.47 -36.16 24.36
N GLY A 408 -10.19 -36.89 25.22
CA GLY A 408 -11.45 -37.57 24.88
C GLY A 408 -12.70 -36.72 25.06
N GLU A 409 -13.64 -36.92 24.12
CA GLU A 409 -15.11 -36.75 24.22
C GLU A 409 -15.75 -35.35 24.11
N THR A 410 -14.98 -34.25 24.11
CA THR A 410 -15.51 -32.90 23.81
C THR A 410 -14.70 -32.16 22.74
N SER A 411 -14.19 -32.86 21.73
CA SER A 411 -13.49 -32.22 20.62
C SER A 411 -14.47 -31.46 19.73
N VAL A 412 -14.23 -30.16 19.51
CA VAL A 412 -15.04 -29.25 18.67
C VAL A 412 -15.21 -29.77 17.23
N TRP A 413 -14.35 -30.69 16.80
CA TRP A 413 -14.24 -31.19 15.43
C TRP A 413 -15.17 -32.34 15.03
N THR A 414 -16.11 -32.78 15.89
CA THR A 414 -17.12 -33.78 15.51
C THR A 414 -18.30 -33.12 14.78
N LYS A 415 -18.52 -33.47 13.50
CA LYS A 415 -19.76 -33.10 12.78
C LYS A 415 -20.99 -33.63 13.55
N PRO A 416 -22.08 -32.86 13.69
CA PRO A 416 -23.32 -33.38 14.27
C PRO A 416 -23.99 -34.30 13.24
N GLY A 417 -23.96 -35.62 13.47
CA GLY A 417 -24.62 -36.56 12.57
C GLY A 417 -24.55 -38.04 12.95
N LYS A 418 -25.57 -38.47 13.70
CA LYS A 418 -26.16 -39.82 13.82
C LYS A 418 -25.25 -41.03 14.10
N ASP A 419 -25.45 -41.58 15.31
CA ASP A 419 -25.39 -42.99 15.72
C ASP A 419 -24.25 -43.87 15.18
N SER A 420 -23.28 -44.16 16.05
CA SER A 420 -22.66 -45.48 16.07
C SER A 420 -22.11 -45.84 17.45
N LYS A 421 -22.83 -46.72 18.15
CA LYS A 421 -22.31 -47.53 19.26
C LYS A 421 -21.14 -48.38 18.77
N VAL A 422 -19.91 -48.25 19.31
CA VAL A 422 -18.96 -49.38 19.39
C VAL A 422 -17.98 -49.23 20.57
N SER A 423 -18.18 -50.11 21.56
CA SER A 423 -17.20 -50.96 22.27
C SER A 423 -15.79 -50.43 22.62
N GLN A 424 -15.53 -50.36 23.93
CA GLN A 424 -14.19 -50.33 24.53
C GLN A 424 -13.34 -51.52 24.07
N ARG A 425 -12.17 -51.25 23.47
CA ARG A 425 -11.04 -52.18 23.47
C ARG A 425 -9.72 -51.41 23.62
N SER A 426 -9.15 -51.56 24.80
CA SER A 426 -7.78 -51.18 25.13
C SER A 426 -6.78 -51.91 24.22
N LYS A 427 -6.04 -51.15 23.42
CA LYS A 427 -4.78 -51.60 22.81
C LYS A 427 -3.73 -50.52 23.03
N THR A 428 -2.75 -50.88 23.86
CA THR A 428 -1.47 -50.21 24.01
C THR A 428 -0.87 -49.93 22.63
N THR A 429 -0.87 -48.66 22.22
CA THR A 429 -0.29 -48.22 20.97
C THR A 429 1.11 -47.68 21.27
N SER A 430 2.12 -48.38 20.76
CA SER A 430 3.49 -47.90 20.66
C SER A 430 3.50 -46.51 19.99
N LEU A 431 4.24 -45.57 20.58
CA LEU A 431 4.46 -44.21 20.06
C LEU A 431 5.00 -44.27 18.62
N GLN A 432 4.13 -44.11 17.63
CA GLN A 432 4.55 -43.76 16.28
C GLN A 432 4.57 -42.22 16.20
N PRO A 433 5.65 -41.61 15.68
CA PRO A 433 5.65 -40.17 15.42
C PRO A 433 4.51 -39.84 14.44
N LEU A 434 3.82 -38.73 14.70
CA LEU A 434 2.73 -38.22 13.87
C LEU A 434 3.28 -37.72 12.52
N GLY A 435 3.56 -38.66 11.61
CA GLY A 435 4.21 -38.37 10.35
C GLY A 435 5.66 -37.88 10.53
N THR A 436 6.47 -37.99 9.48
CA THR A 436 7.74 -37.26 9.42
C THR A 436 7.43 -35.77 9.47
N ASN A 437 8.22 -34.95 10.21
CA ASN A 437 8.18 -33.48 10.20
C ASN A 437 8.09 -32.88 8.77
N GLN A 438 8.50 -33.67 7.78
CA GLN A 438 8.39 -33.51 6.33
C GLN A 438 6.96 -33.37 5.75
N ALA A 439 5.97 -34.14 6.23
CA ALA A 439 4.57 -34.02 5.80
C ALA A 439 3.91 -32.78 6.42
N LEU A 440 4.36 -32.45 7.63
CA LEU A 440 3.99 -31.24 8.36
C LEU A 440 4.40 -29.98 7.57
N GLY A 441 5.63 -29.90 7.06
CA GLY A 441 6.12 -28.76 6.26
C GLY A 441 5.30 -28.48 4.99
N GLN A 442 4.80 -29.52 4.33
CA GLN A 442 4.01 -29.40 3.09
C GLN A 442 2.56 -28.99 3.36
N ALA A 443 1.90 -29.57 4.37
CA ALA A 443 0.56 -29.16 4.81
C ALA A 443 0.56 -27.73 5.39
N MET A 444 1.63 -27.36 6.09
CA MET A 444 1.79 -26.01 6.66
C MET A 444 2.00 -24.93 5.61
N SER A 445 2.69 -25.21 4.49
CA SER A 445 2.77 -24.22 3.42
C SER A 445 1.46 -24.09 2.63
N SER A 446 0.70 -25.18 2.53
CA SER A 446 -0.66 -25.17 1.96
C SER A 446 -1.58 -24.28 2.83
N ALA A 447 -1.60 -24.50 4.15
CA ALA A 447 -2.41 -23.72 5.09
C ALA A 447 -1.91 -22.28 5.28
N ALA A 448 -0.60 -22.05 5.37
CA ALA A 448 -0.01 -20.70 5.42
C ALA A 448 -0.28 -19.93 4.12
N SER A 449 -0.23 -20.60 2.96
CA SER A 449 -0.60 -19.97 1.68
C SER A 449 -2.06 -19.51 1.62
N LYS A 450 -2.97 -20.19 2.33
CA LYS A 450 -4.39 -19.78 2.46
C LYS A 450 -4.64 -18.78 3.59
N SER A 451 -3.94 -18.84 4.72
CA SER A 451 -4.05 -17.79 5.75
C SER A 451 -3.51 -16.45 5.24
N ILE A 452 -2.50 -16.49 4.36
CA ILE A 452 -2.06 -15.34 3.57
C ILE A 452 -3.16 -14.81 2.64
N GLN A 453 -4.08 -15.64 2.11
CA GLN A 453 -5.18 -15.15 1.28
C GLN A 453 -6.15 -14.25 2.07
N LEU A 454 -6.26 -14.46 3.39
CA LEU A 454 -7.07 -13.62 4.30
C LEU A 454 -6.29 -12.39 4.78
N ALA A 455 -5.00 -12.53 5.09
CA ALA A 455 -4.15 -11.41 5.55
C ALA A 455 -3.71 -10.46 4.42
N ALA A 456 -3.58 -10.95 3.17
CA ALA A 456 -3.24 -10.14 2.00
C ALA A 456 -4.31 -9.10 1.65
N GLY A 457 -5.56 -9.30 2.11
CA GLY A 457 -6.63 -8.32 1.97
C GLY A 457 -6.48 -7.08 2.87
N VAL A 458 -5.64 -7.12 3.91
CA VAL A 458 -5.72 -6.13 5.00
C VAL A 458 -4.74 -4.95 4.88
N CYS A 459 -3.70 -4.97 4.03
CA CYS A 459 -2.77 -3.84 3.96
C CYS A 459 -2.12 -3.63 2.59
N VAL A 460 -2.82 -2.89 1.74
CA VAL A 460 -2.18 -2.05 0.73
C VAL A 460 -1.60 -0.84 1.47
N SER A 461 -0.27 -0.76 1.45
CA SER A 461 0.52 0.42 1.83
C SER A 461 0.35 0.98 3.24
N GLU A 462 0.95 0.33 4.24
CA GLU A 462 1.92 1.05 5.08
C GLU A 462 3.24 1.18 4.29
N SER A 463 3.19 1.87 3.15
CA SER A 463 4.40 2.53 2.66
C SER A 463 4.48 3.81 3.47
N GLY A 464 5.18 3.72 4.60
CA GLY A 464 5.69 4.90 5.29
C GLY A 464 6.26 5.85 4.25
N GLY A 465 5.89 7.12 4.40
CA GLY A 465 6.33 8.17 3.51
C GLY A 465 7.84 8.09 3.26
N GLN A 466 8.21 8.12 1.99
CA GLN A 466 9.49 8.63 1.59
C GLN A 466 9.25 9.78 0.60
N ILE A 467 9.27 10.96 1.23
CA ILE A 467 9.65 12.30 0.77
C ILE A 467 8.73 12.98 -0.23
#